data_AF-A0A850M7N2-F1
#
_entry.id   AF-A0A850M7N2-F1
#
_cell.length_a   1.000
_cell.length_b   1.000
_cell.length_c   1.000
_cell.angle_alpha   90.00
_cell.angle_beta   90.00
_cell.angle_gamma   90.00
#
_symmetry.space_group_name_H-M   'P 1'
#
loop_
_entity.id
_entity.type
_entity.pdbx_description
1 polymer ?
#
loop_
_entity_poly.entity_id
_entity_poly.type
_entity_poly.pdbx_seq_one_letter_code
_entity_poly.pdbx_strand_id
1 'polypeptide(L)'
;MANRRVVGGVLALIGGLLVLITCLLSIGVLGLGEPYSTAWIINLVVAAIALLGGILGLAKLRAGGFLLLLIGMVSIVCATIAGTAPYMSYNWWAFEQYSLMAWLAGGHVKYISLEAALMVVGGIIIVASKAEE
;
A
#
# COMPACT_ATOMS: atom_id res chain seq x y z
N MET A 1 -20.39 -7.20 16.60
CA MET A 1 -19.02 -7.41 16.06
C MET A 1 -18.81 -6.73 14.70
N ALA A 2 -19.88 -6.36 13.99
CA ALA A 2 -19.86 -5.52 12.79
C ALA A 2 -18.91 -4.31 12.78
N ASN A 3 -18.78 -3.56 13.89
CA ASN A 3 -17.95 -2.34 13.93
C ASN A 3 -16.45 -2.60 13.65
N ARG A 4 -15.93 -3.79 13.95
CA ARG A 4 -14.49 -4.06 13.76
C ARG A 4 -14.13 -4.14 12.28
N ARG A 5 -14.96 -4.79 11.46
CA ARG A 5 -14.75 -4.89 10.00
C ARG A 5 -14.80 -3.51 9.33
N VAL A 6 -15.72 -2.67 9.78
CA VAL A 6 -15.83 -1.28 9.29
C VAL A 6 -14.54 -0.52 9.58
N VAL A 7 -14.02 -0.60 10.81
CA VAL A 7 -12.75 0.03 11.18
C VAL A 7 -11.60 -0.48 10.31
N GLY A 8 -11.48 -1.80 10.12
CA GLY A 8 -10.43 -2.37 9.28
C GLY A 8 -10.54 -1.92 7.81
N GLY A 9 -11.75 -1.86 7.27
CA GLY A 9 -12.02 -1.35 5.91
C GLY A 9 -11.67 0.13 5.75
N VAL A 10 -12.03 0.97 6.72
CA VAL A 10 -11.70 2.41 6.71
C VAL A 10 -10.20 2.63 6.77
N LEU A 11 -9.47 1.93 7.65
CA LEU A 11 -8.01 2.05 7.74
C LEU A 11 -7.34 1.68 6.42
N ALA A 12 -7.79 0.61 5.78
CA ALA A 12 -7.32 0.17 4.48
C ALA A 12 -7.60 1.19 3.36
N LEU A 13 -8.79 1.78 3.34
CA LEU A 13 -9.14 2.83 2.37
C LEU A 13 -8.25 4.06 2.54
N ILE A 14 -7.99 4.48 3.78
CA ILE A 14 -7.08 5.60 4.07
C ILE A 14 -5.67 5.24 3.55
N GLY A 15 -5.16 4.05 3.87
CA GLY A 15 -3.86 3.60 3.37
C GLY A 15 -3.77 3.60 1.83
N GLY A 16 -4.77 3.04 1.14
CA GLY A 16 -4.83 3.03 -0.31
C GLY A 16 -4.93 4.43 -0.93
N LEU A 17 -5.72 5.33 -0.31
CA LEU A 17 -5.89 6.70 -0.77
C LEU A 17 -4.59 7.51 -0.63
N LEU A 18 -3.86 7.33 0.47
CA LEU A 18 -2.57 8.00 0.69
C LEU A 18 -1.53 7.58 -0.38
N VAL A 19 -1.46 6.29 -0.72
CA VAL A 19 -0.60 5.82 -1.83
C VAL A 19 -1.04 6.44 -3.15
N LEU A 20 -2.35 6.45 -3.44
CA LEU A 20 -2.89 7.03 -4.67
C LEU A 20 -2.53 8.52 -4.80
N ILE A 21 -2.74 9.31 -3.74
CA ILE A 21 -2.38 10.73 -3.73
C ILE A 21 -0.89 10.89 -4.03
N THR A 22 -0.03 10.07 -3.41
CA THR A 22 1.42 10.14 -3.64
C THR A 22 1.78 9.80 -5.09
N CYS A 23 1.12 8.80 -5.69
CA CYS A 23 1.27 8.49 -7.11
C CYS A 23 0.88 9.67 -8.00
N LEU A 24 -0.23 10.35 -7.70
CA LEU A 24 -0.68 11.50 -8.48
C LEU A 24 0.26 12.70 -8.34
N LEU A 25 0.78 12.98 -7.14
CA LEU A 25 1.78 14.03 -6.93
C LEU A 25 3.11 13.71 -7.64
N SER A 26 3.44 12.43 -7.77
CA SER A 26 4.66 11.96 -8.44
C SER A 26 4.49 11.78 -9.96
N ILE A 27 3.34 12.16 -10.54
CA ILE A 27 3.08 12.00 -11.98
C ILE A 27 4.07 12.81 -12.84
N GLY A 28 4.52 13.97 -12.33
CA GLY A 28 5.51 14.81 -13.02
C GLY A 28 6.91 14.19 -13.12
N VAL A 29 7.17 13.11 -12.36
CA VAL A 29 8.43 12.36 -12.37
C VAL A 29 8.38 11.20 -13.39
N LEU A 30 7.23 10.98 -14.05
CA LEU A 30 7.07 9.98 -15.10
C LEU A 30 7.70 10.45 -16.42
N GLY A 31 9.01 10.31 -16.54
CA GLY A 31 9.63 10.18 -17.85
C GLY A 31 9.22 8.84 -18.48
N LEU A 32 8.64 8.86 -19.69
CA LEU A 32 8.33 7.62 -20.42
C LEU A 32 9.64 6.87 -20.72
N GLY A 33 9.75 5.63 -20.22
CA GLY A 33 10.95 4.81 -20.36
C GLY A 33 11.98 4.98 -19.23
N GLU A 34 11.71 5.85 -18.26
CA GLU A 34 12.58 6.00 -17.10
C GLU A 34 12.30 4.94 -16.02
N PRO A 35 13.34 4.55 -15.25
CA PRO A 35 13.25 3.73 -14.04
C PRO A 35 12.01 4.00 -13.17
N TYR A 36 11.75 5.26 -12.84
CA TYR A 36 10.67 5.63 -11.92
C TYR A 36 9.25 5.27 -12.41
N SER A 37 9.08 4.98 -13.70
CA SER A 37 7.80 4.53 -14.27
C SER A 37 7.33 3.18 -13.71
N THR A 38 8.24 2.22 -13.44
CA THR A 38 7.83 0.89 -12.93
C THR A 38 7.40 0.97 -11.47
N ALA A 39 8.14 1.73 -10.65
CA ALA A 39 7.77 1.97 -9.26
C ALA A 39 6.40 2.64 -9.16
N TRP A 40 6.15 3.64 -10.01
CA TRP A 40 4.86 4.31 -10.08
C TRP A 40 3.71 3.35 -10.43
N ILE A 41 3.88 2.49 -11.45
CA ILE A 41 2.88 1.49 -11.84
C ILE A 41 2.60 0.52 -10.69
N ILE A 42 3.64 0.02 -10.02
CA ILE A 42 3.49 -0.90 -8.88
C ILE A 42 2.71 -0.22 -7.76
N ASN A 43 3.04 1.02 -7.41
CA ASN A 43 2.33 1.75 -6.35
C ASN A 43 0.88 2.06 -6.73
N LEU A 44 0.58 2.30 -8.02
CA LEU A 44 -0.79 2.45 -8.50
C LEU A 44 -1.59 1.14 -8.34
N VAL A 45 -0.97 -0.01 -8.64
CA VAL A 45 -1.57 -1.33 -8.43
C VAL A 45 -1.80 -1.59 -6.94
N VAL A 46 -0.82 -1.25 -6.08
CA VAL A 46 -0.95 -1.32 -4.62
C VAL A 46 -2.14 -0.50 -4.13
N ALA A 47 -2.25 0.75 -4.58
CA ALA A 47 -3.36 1.63 -4.23
C ALA A 47 -4.70 1.04 -4.68
N ALA A 48 -4.81 0.56 -5.92
CA ALA A 48 -6.03 -0.03 -6.45
C ALA A 48 -6.48 -1.27 -5.66
N ILE A 49 -5.56 -2.19 -5.35
CA ILE A 49 -5.84 -3.40 -4.56
C ILE A 49 -6.20 -3.03 -3.12
N ALA A 50 -5.52 -2.06 -2.52
CA ALA A 50 -5.83 -1.60 -1.17
C ALA A 50 -7.23 -0.95 -1.10
N LEU A 51 -7.59 -0.13 -2.08
CA LEU A 51 -8.93 0.46 -2.17
C LEU A 51 -10.00 -0.62 -2.36
N LEU A 52 -9.78 -1.57 -3.27
CA LEU A 52 -10.68 -2.70 -3.49
C LEU A 52 -10.82 -3.56 -2.21
N GLY A 53 -9.71 -3.88 -1.55
CA GLY A 53 -9.69 -4.64 -0.30
C GLY A 53 -10.42 -3.92 0.82
N GLY A 54 -10.30 -2.59 0.91
CA GLY A 54 -11.05 -1.74 1.82
C GLY A 54 -12.56 -1.77 1.55
N ILE A 55 -12.98 -1.59 0.28
CA ILE A 55 -14.39 -1.68 -0.14
C ILE A 55 -14.99 -3.04 0.20
N LEU A 56 -14.29 -4.13 -0.15
CA LEU A 56 -14.72 -5.49 0.17
C LEU A 56 -14.79 -5.73 1.68
N GLY A 57 -13.85 -5.16 2.45
CA GLY A 57 -13.88 -5.19 3.92
C GLY A 57 -15.11 -4.48 4.50
N LEU A 58 -15.48 -3.32 3.96
CA LEU A 58 -16.71 -2.60 4.32
C LEU A 58 -17.97 -3.39 3.95
N ALA A 59 -17.95 -4.10 2.81
CA ALA A 59 -18.99 -5.04 2.40
C ALA A 59 -19.02 -6.34 3.22
N LYS A 60 -18.28 -6.40 4.34
CA LYS A 60 -18.16 -7.55 5.24
C LYS A 60 -17.58 -8.81 4.59
N LEU A 61 -16.89 -8.70 3.45
CA LEU A 61 -16.28 -9.83 2.76
C LEU A 61 -14.86 -10.08 3.30
N ARG A 62 -14.62 -11.31 3.75
CA ARG A 62 -13.31 -11.71 4.31
C ARG A 62 -12.18 -11.66 3.26
N ALA A 63 -12.52 -11.83 1.98
CA ALA A 63 -11.61 -11.68 0.85
C ALA A 63 -10.90 -10.31 0.83
N GLY A 64 -11.59 -9.23 1.23
CA GLY A 64 -11.00 -7.90 1.32
C GLY A 64 -9.83 -7.85 2.31
N GLY A 65 -9.97 -8.51 3.47
CA GLY A 65 -8.91 -8.60 4.46
C GLY A 65 -7.67 -9.34 3.95
N PHE A 66 -7.85 -10.44 3.22
CA PHE A 66 -6.73 -11.19 2.63
C PHE A 66 -5.99 -10.39 1.56
N LEU A 67 -6.72 -9.67 0.70
CA LEU A 67 -6.11 -8.78 -0.30
C LEU A 67 -5.24 -7.70 0.37
N LEU A 68 -5.72 -7.13 1.47
CA LEU A 68 -5.00 -6.10 2.22
C LEU A 68 -3.73 -6.62 2.90
N LEU A 69 -3.81 -7.81 3.49
CA LEU A 69 -2.63 -8.47 4.05
C LEU A 69 -1.59 -8.76 2.97
N LEU A 70 -2.02 -9.32 1.84
CA LEU A 70 -1.13 -9.63 0.73
C LEU A 70 -0.44 -8.36 0.23
N ILE A 71 -1.20 -7.32 -0.12
CA ILE A 71 -0.63 -6.12 -0.72
C ILE A 71 0.21 -5.31 0.27
N GLY A 72 -0.21 -5.23 1.54
CA GLY A 72 0.55 -4.58 2.60
C GLY A 72 1.88 -5.29 2.87
N MET A 73 1.90 -6.63 2.90
CA MET A 73 3.13 -7.41 3.05
C MET A 73 4.05 -7.28 1.84
N VAL A 74 3.50 -7.32 0.61
CA VAL A 74 4.27 -7.06 -0.61
C VAL A 74 4.91 -5.68 -0.57
N SER A 75 4.16 -4.65 -0.15
CA SER A 75 4.69 -3.30 -0.01
C SER A 75 5.83 -3.24 1.02
N ILE A 76 5.67 -3.86 2.20
CA ILE A 76 6.74 -3.96 3.21
C ILE A 76 8.01 -4.63 2.65
N VAL A 77 7.85 -5.74 1.93
CA VAL A 77 8.97 -6.48 1.33
C VAL A 77 9.67 -5.62 0.28
N CYS A 78 8.93 -5.00 -0.64
CA CYS A 78 9.48 -4.10 -1.65
C CYS A 78 10.23 -2.92 -1.01
N ALA A 79 9.64 -2.28 0.00
CA ALA A 79 10.31 -1.18 0.73
C ALA A 79 11.60 -1.64 1.41
N THR A 80 11.61 -2.85 2.00
CA THR A 80 12.80 -3.41 2.64
C THR A 80 13.91 -3.67 1.61
N ILE A 81 13.57 -4.25 0.44
CA ILE A 81 14.51 -4.48 -0.66
C ILE A 81 15.10 -3.14 -1.15
N ALA A 82 14.26 -2.14 -1.39
CA ALA A 82 14.71 -0.81 -1.82
C ALA A 82 15.61 -0.11 -0.79
N GLY A 83 15.34 -0.28 0.51
CA GLY A 83 16.10 0.34 1.59
C GLY A 83 17.44 -0.36 1.91
N THR A 84 17.50 -1.68 1.79
CA THR A 84 18.68 -2.49 2.19
C THR A 84 19.65 -2.77 1.06
N ALA A 85 19.19 -2.73 -0.19
CA ALA A 85 19.98 -3.12 -1.36
C ALA A 85 20.08 -2.04 -2.46
N PRO A 86 20.30 -0.74 -2.14
CA PRO A 86 20.37 0.32 -3.16
C PRO A 86 21.52 0.12 -4.18
N TYR A 87 22.47 -0.78 -3.92
CA TYR A 87 23.63 -1.05 -4.78
C TYR A 87 23.72 -2.49 -5.31
N MET A 88 22.82 -3.40 -4.91
CA MET A 88 22.94 -4.82 -5.26
C MET A 88 22.10 -5.24 -6.48
N SER A 89 21.26 -4.37 -7.04
CA SER A 89 20.49 -4.71 -8.24
C SER A 89 20.32 -3.51 -9.18
N TYR A 90 20.48 -3.75 -10.48
CA TYR A 90 20.30 -2.75 -11.55
C TYR A 90 18.87 -2.13 -11.57
N ASN A 91 17.91 -2.78 -10.88
CA ASN A 91 16.50 -2.42 -10.86
C ASN A 91 15.96 -2.10 -9.45
N TRP A 92 16.83 -1.72 -8.50
CA TRP A 92 16.42 -1.45 -7.10
C TRP A 92 15.30 -0.40 -7.00
N TRP A 93 15.28 0.56 -7.92
CA TRP A 93 14.26 1.60 -8.06
C TRP A 93 12.86 1.04 -8.31
N ALA A 94 12.72 -0.13 -8.94
CA ALA A 94 11.41 -0.75 -9.22
C ALA A 94 10.70 -1.20 -7.93
N PHE A 95 11.44 -1.38 -6.84
CA PHE A 95 10.90 -1.79 -5.55
C PHE A 95 10.56 -0.61 -4.64
N GLU A 96 10.76 0.64 -5.08
CA GLU A 96 10.39 1.81 -4.30
C GLU A 96 8.89 1.82 -3.99
N GLN A 97 8.55 2.12 -2.74
CA GLN A 97 7.18 2.19 -2.26
C GLN A 97 6.87 3.62 -1.87
N TYR A 98 5.77 4.15 -2.37
CA TYR A 98 5.39 5.54 -2.19
C TYR A 98 4.71 5.74 -0.83
N SER A 99 5.08 6.82 -0.15
CA SER A 99 4.52 7.23 1.13
C SER A 99 4.35 8.74 1.15
N LEU A 100 3.13 9.18 1.43
CA LEU A 100 2.78 10.59 1.49
C LEU A 100 3.49 11.27 2.66
N MET A 101 3.59 10.59 3.80
CA MET A 101 4.24 11.13 4.99
C MET A 101 5.74 11.36 4.76
N ALA A 102 6.42 10.43 4.09
CA ALA A 102 7.83 10.60 3.73
C ALA A 102 8.02 11.72 2.70
N TRP A 103 7.12 11.84 1.72
CA TRP A 103 7.13 12.92 0.74
C TRP A 103 6.97 14.29 1.41
N LEU A 104 6.00 14.44 2.32
CA LEU A 104 5.76 15.67 3.08
C LEU A 104 6.93 16.02 4.02
N ALA A 105 7.64 15.02 4.54
CA ALA A 105 8.82 15.21 5.37
C ALA A 105 10.10 15.59 4.58
N GLY A 106 10.02 15.69 3.25
CA GLY A 106 11.17 15.99 2.39
C GLY A 106 12.21 14.86 2.32
N GLY A 107 11.85 13.64 2.71
CA GLY A 107 12.74 12.48 2.73
C GLY A 107 12.67 11.62 1.45
N HIS A 108 13.74 10.86 1.18
CA HIS A 108 13.69 9.81 0.16
C HIS A 108 12.84 8.64 0.66
N VAL A 109 11.79 8.35 -0.10
CA VAL A 109 10.68 7.46 0.26
C VAL A 109 11.09 5.98 0.09
N LYS A 110 11.85 5.42 1.05
CA LYS A 110 12.45 4.08 0.92
C LYS A 110 12.15 3.10 2.06
N TYR A 111 11.17 3.37 2.91
CA TYR A 111 10.92 2.57 4.12
C TYR A 111 9.48 2.07 4.23
N ILE A 112 9.26 1.16 5.18
CA ILE A 112 7.92 0.69 5.58
C ILE A 112 7.04 1.90 5.85
N SER A 113 6.03 2.07 5.02
CA SER A 113 5.19 3.25 5.02
C SER A 113 4.03 3.11 6.00
N LEU A 114 3.53 4.25 6.49
CA LEU A 114 2.31 4.28 7.31
C LEU A 114 1.15 3.62 6.55
N GLU A 115 1.11 3.83 5.24
CA GLU A 115 0.13 3.27 4.32
C GLU A 115 0.14 1.74 4.34
N ALA A 116 1.33 1.12 4.22
CA ALA A 116 1.47 -0.33 4.29
C ALA A 116 1.06 -0.86 5.67
N ALA A 117 1.42 -0.16 6.76
CA ALA A 117 0.99 -0.52 8.12
C ALA A 117 -0.54 -0.47 8.27
N LEU A 118 -1.19 0.58 7.75
CA LEU A 118 -2.66 0.71 7.74
C LEU A 118 -3.34 -0.43 6.97
N MET A 119 -2.78 -0.82 5.82
CA MET A 119 -3.28 -1.96 5.04
C MET A 119 -3.16 -3.27 5.82
N VAL A 120 -1.99 -3.56 6.40
CA VAL A 120 -1.78 -4.80 7.18
C VAL A 120 -2.68 -4.83 8.41
N VAL A 121 -2.72 -3.77 9.20
CA VAL A 121 -3.56 -3.69 10.41
C VAL A 121 -5.05 -3.79 10.03
N GLY A 122 -5.48 -3.09 8.99
CA GLY A 122 -6.85 -3.17 8.47
C GLY A 122 -7.21 -4.59 8.02
N GLY A 123 -6.28 -5.24 7.31
CA GLY A 123 -6.41 -6.63 6.87
C GLY A 123 -6.54 -7.62 8.04
N ILE A 124 -5.67 -7.51 9.06
CA ILE A 124 -5.74 -8.34 10.27
C ILE A 124 -7.12 -8.19 10.92
N ILE A 125 -7.60 -6.96 11.10
CA ILE A 125 -8.89 -6.68 11.74
C ILE A 125 -10.04 -7.31 10.95
N ILE A 126 -10.05 -7.19 9.62
CA ILE A 126 -11.10 -7.77 8.77
C ILE A 126 -11.07 -9.31 8.84
N VAL A 127 -9.88 -9.92 8.73
CA VAL A 127 -9.72 -11.39 8.75
C VAL A 127 -10.04 -11.98 10.12
N ALA A 128 -9.65 -11.32 11.21
CA ALA A 128 -9.90 -11.79 12.57
C ALA A 128 -11.36 -11.60 13.03
N SER A 129 -12.13 -10.76 12.34
CA SER A 129 -13.55 -10.56 12.66
C SER A 129 -14.38 -11.75 12.18
N LYS A 130 -15.17 -12.35 13.08
CA LYS A 130 -16.11 -13.46 12.75
C LYS A 130 -16.99 -13.08 11.55
N ALA A 131 -17.14 -14.01 10.61
CA ALA A 131 -18.17 -13.88 9.58
C ALA A 131 -19.51 -13.97 10.30
N GLU A 132 -20.28 -12.90 10.25
CA GLU A 132 -21.73 -13.00 10.42
C GLU A 132 -22.19 -13.74 9.15
N GLU A 133 -22.36 -15.06 9.26
CA GLU A 133 -23.05 -15.91 8.27
C GLU A 133 -24.54 -15.55 8.23
#